data_AF-A0A443L8V1-F1
#
_entry.id   AF-A0A443L8V1-F1
#
_cell.length_a   1.000
_cell.length_b   1.000
_cell.length_c   1.000
_cell.angle_alpha   90.00
_cell.angle_beta   90.00
_cell.angle_gamma   90.00
#
_symmetry.space_group_name_H-M   'P 1'
#
loop_
_entity.id
_entity.type
_entity.pdbx_description
1 polymer ?
#
loop_
_entity_poly.entity_id
_entity_poly.type
_entity_poly.pdbx_seq_one_letter_code
_entity_poly.pdbx_strand_id
1 'polypeptide(L)'
;MARAAELGYNTSATAMQMAQTIFGDGVTVVDASYTGAKNSSAIYTKGDSISPEATPSDTGVILSTGNAADFTNSGGWFSSDPNTATNTSTNTTGIDNNAGFNALAGTRTYDAAWLDVDFVPTGDLMTISFTFASDEYPEYVNSIYNDVVGVWVNGAPVEVNLSTAATSVNNVNGANNENLYISNTNDAYNTEMDGFTVTMTLTFPVNVGALNSIRIGIADAGDANYDSNLLIAGDSIQTVLVAVDDEINVAPGGDKTIDVLGNDVNRTHGTLTITEINGVAVQPGDTVQLASGERVTLNADGTLTVHADPEEETVNFTYEVTSSDGHTDVGFVTVHVVPCFVAGTCVATPEGPRAVETLVPGDLVLTQDAGPQPLRWVGRRRVPAEGRFAPIRFEAGAHGAVQPLMVSPQHRVLLRAPAAELLFGEAEVLVAAKDLVDGQAVRVVEGGTVDYVHLLFDRHHILFSEGMASESFLPGPQVLGAMEAAVQAEICALFPELDPETGAGYGPAARRSLRAYEARLLQGRAA
;
A
#
# COMPACT_ATOMS: atom_id res chain seq x y z
N MET A 1 26.01 8.74 6.07
CA MET A 1 25.84 10.10 5.56
C MET A 1 26.36 10.16 4.14
N ALA A 2 25.45 10.41 3.20
CA ALA A 2 25.80 10.69 1.83
C ALA A 2 26.62 11.99 1.74
N ARG A 3 27.20 12.25 0.58
CA ARG A 3 27.86 13.54 0.31
C ARG A 3 26.98 14.34 -0.62
N ALA A 4 26.76 15.60 -0.28
CA ALA A 4 26.07 16.55 -1.15
C ALA A 4 26.67 16.55 -2.57
N ALA A 5 25.81 16.29 -3.55
CA ALA A 5 26.13 16.46 -4.95
C ALA A 5 24.86 16.82 -5.72
N GLU A 6 24.96 17.81 -6.62
CA GLU A 6 23.80 18.31 -7.35
C GLU A 6 23.47 17.42 -8.55
N LEU A 7 22.19 17.11 -8.74
CA LEU A 7 21.71 16.55 -10.00
C LEU A 7 21.94 17.52 -11.15
N GLY A 8 21.95 17.01 -12.39
CA GLY A 8 21.94 17.90 -13.55
C GLY A 8 20.54 18.43 -13.81
N TYR A 9 20.25 19.68 -13.44
CA TYR A 9 18.95 20.32 -13.67
C TYR A 9 18.88 21.16 -14.95
N ASN A 10 17.88 20.90 -15.78
CA ASN A 10 17.47 21.79 -16.87
C ASN A 10 16.12 22.45 -16.55
N THR A 11 16.15 23.52 -15.76
CA THR A 11 14.99 24.36 -15.40
C THR A 11 14.48 25.24 -16.54
N SER A 12 15.10 25.15 -17.73
CA SER A 12 14.67 25.85 -18.94
C SER A 12 13.98 24.93 -19.95
N ALA A 13 13.77 23.66 -19.60
CA ALA A 13 13.10 22.69 -20.43
C ALA A 13 11.69 23.16 -20.80
N THR A 14 11.35 23.00 -22.08
CA THR A 14 9.98 23.20 -22.55
C THR A 14 9.09 22.03 -22.11
N ALA A 15 7.78 22.23 -22.05
CA ALA A 15 6.83 21.16 -21.76
C ALA A 15 6.96 19.97 -22.72
N MET A 16 7.20 20.23 -24.01
CA MET A 16 7.46 19.17 -25.00
C MET A 16 8.74 18.38 -24.71
N GLN A 17 9.80 19.04 -24.24
CA GLN A 17 11.02 18.33 -23.85
C GLN A 17 10.78 17.49 -22.60
N MET A 18 10.08 18.03 -21.60
CA MET A 18 9.72 17.27 -20.39
C MET A 18 8.86 16.05 -20.74
N ALA A 19 7.84 16.21 -21.58
CA ALA A 19 7.00 15.12 -22.05
C ALA A 19 7.84 14.06 -22.80
N GLN A 20 8.72 14.48 -23.71
CA GLN A 20 9.61 13.56 -24.43
C GLN A 20 10.64 12.85 -23.54
N THR A 21 10.94 13.38 -22.36
CA THR A 21 11.84 12.74 -21.40
C THR A 21 11.16 11.59 -20.67
N ILE A 22 9.88 11.71 -20.33
CA ILE A 22 9.17 10.72 -19.49
C ILE A 22 8.34 9.72 -20.31
N PHE A 23 7.99 10.04 -21.56
CA PHE A 23 7.28 9.12 -22.45
C PHE A 23 8.25 8.21 -23.21
N GLY A 24 8.12 6.92 -22.95
CA GLY A 24 8.94 5.88 -23.57
C GLY A 24 8.27 5.20 -24.76
N ASP A 25 8.67 3.95 -24.99
CA ASP A 25 8.34 3.22 -26.20
C ASP A 25 6.86 2.84 -26.32
N GLY A 26 6.43 2.78 -27.59
CA GLY A 26 5.05 2.49 -27.95
C GLY A 26 4.08 3.65 -27.71
N VAL A 27 4.59 4.87 -27.48
CA VAL A 27 3.79 6.08 -27.34
C VAL A 27 4.32 7.19 -28.25
N THR A 28 3.41 7.97 -28.83
CA THR A 28 3.75 9.17 -29.60
C THR A 28 3.20 10.40 -28.91
N VAL A 29 4.07 11.26 -28.37
CA VAL A 29 3.69 12.57 -27.84
C VAL A 29 3.25 13.48 -28.98
N VAL A 30 2.08 14.11 -28.83
CA VAL A 30 1.47 15.00 -29.82
C VAL A 30 1.64 16.47 -29.41
N ASP A 31 1.30 16.80 -28.16
CA ASP A 31 1.44 18.15 -27.62
C ASP A 31 1.68 18.09 -26.11
N ALA A 32 2.25 19.16 -25.54
CA ALA A 32 2.48 19.26 -24.12
C ALA A 32 2.48 20.71 -23.64
N SER A 33 1.92 20.94 -22.45
CA SER A 33 1.94 22.24 -21.78
C SER A 33 2.26 22.07 -20.30
N TYR A 34 2.91 23.08 -19.73
CA TYR A 34 3.28 23.12 -18.31
C TYR A 34 2.60 24.30 -17.65
N THR A 35 2.07 24.09 -16.44
CA THR A 35 1.52 25.13 -15.59
C THR A 35 2.16 25.04 -14.21
N GLY A 36 2.69 26.16 -13.72
CA GLY A 36 3.40 26.26 -12.44
C GLY A 36 4.41 27.39 -12.50
N ALA A 37 5.13 27.62 -11.39
CA ALA A 37 6.24 28.58 -11.43
C ALA A 37 7.39 28.03 -12.30
N LYS A 38 8.18 28.93 -12.88
CA LYS A 38 9.21 28.56 -13.86
C LYS A 38 10.29 27.64 -13.27
N ASN A 39 10.60 27.81 -11.99
CA ASN A 39 11.60 27.04 -11.24
C ASN A 39 11.01 25.79 -10.57
N SER A 40 9.70 25.60 -10.61
CA SER A 40 9.00 24.43 -10.03
C SER A 40 9.03 23.19 -10.93
N SER A 41 9.83 23.22 -12.00
CA SER A 41 10.02 22.07 -12.89
C SER A 41 11.42 22.02 -13.47
N ALA A 42 11.96 20.83 -13.68
CA ALA A 42 13.18 20.62 -14.44
C ALA A 42 13.21 19.21 -15.07
N ILE A 43 13.99 19.06 -16.14
CA ILE A 43 14.54 17.74 -16.49
C ILE A 43 15.75 17.51 -15.58
N TYR A 44 15.75 16.41 -14.84
CA TYR A 44 16.92 15.98 -14.05
C TYR A 44 17.73 14.94 -14.82
N THR A 45 19.02 14.84 -14.49
CA THR A 45 19.96 13.85 -15.04
C THR A 45 20.95 13.41 -13.97
N LYS A 46 21.59 12.25 -14.19
CA LYS A 46 22.57 11.62 -13.29
C LYS A 46 21.96 11.03 -12.01
N GLY A 47 20.66 10.74 -11.99
CA GLY A 47 19.93 10.19 -10.85
C GLY A 47 20.66 9.01 -10.20
N ASP A 48 20.85 7.93 -10.95
CA ASP A 48 21.52 6.70 -10.51
C ASP A 48 22.92 6.93 -9.93
N SER A 49 23.65 7.94 -10.44
CA SER A 49 25.03 8.18 -10.01
C SER A 49 25.16 9.18 -8.84
N ILE A 50 24.14 10.00 -8.60
CA ILE A 50 24.17 11.12 -7.66
C ILE A 50 23.21 10.92 -6.50
N SER A 51 22.00 10.40 -6.75
CA SER A 51 20.99 10.11 -5.75
C SER A 51 20.21 8.83 -6.09
N PRO A 52 20.90 7.67 -6.16
CA PRO A 52 20.34 6.43 -6.70
C PRO A 52 19.08 5.95 -6.00
N GLU A 53 18.97 6.14 -4.69
CA GLU A 53 17.81 5.66 -3.94
C GLU A 53 16.63 6.64 -3.96
N ALA A 54 16.89 7.95 -4.13
CA ALA A 54 15.86 8.99 -4.07
C ALA A 54 15.38 9.46 -5.46
N THR A 55 16.00 8.96 -6.54
CA THR A 55 15.56 9.20 -7.91
C THR A 55 15.07 7.89 -8.52
N PRO A 56 13.95 7.88 -9.26
CA PRO A 56 13.40 6.63 -9.81
C PRO A 56 14.12 6.16 -11.10
N SER A 57 15.11 6.91 -11.59
CA SER A 57 15.88 6.62 -12.81
C SER A 57 17.04 7.61 -12.99
N ASP A 58 17.97 7.37 -13.94
CA ASP A 58 19.08 8.29 -14.22
C ASP A 58 18.65 9.65 -14.77
N THR A 59 17.56 9.67 -15.53
CA THR A 59 16.99 10.88 -16.12
C THR A 59 15.48 10.89 -15.97
N GLY A 60 14.87 12.08 -15.89
CA GLY A 60 13.43 12.20 -15.72
C GLY A 60 12.98 13.65 -15.58
N VAL A 61 11.77 13.84 -15.09
CA VAL A 61 11.21 15.18 -14.81
C VAL A 61 10.91 15.31 -13.34
N ILE A 62 11.32 16.42 -12.74
CA ILE A 62 10.94 16.81 -11.39
C ILE A 62 9.91 17.94 -11.48
N LEU A 63 8.80 17.77 -10.74
CA LEU A 63 7.81 18.80 -10.45
C LEU A 63 7.88 19.09 -8.96
N SER A 64 7.92 20.36 -8.58
CA SER A 64 8.12 20.79 -7.20
C SER A 64 7.04 21.78 -6.80
N THR A 65 6.61 21.76 -5.55
CA THR A 65 5.81 22.85 -4.99
C THR A 65 6.67 24.06 -4.64
N GLY A 66 7.98 23.83 -4.46
CA GLY A 66 9.01 24.85 -4.37
C GLY A 66 9.88 24.97 -5.62
N ASN A 67 11.19 25.04 -5.41
CA ASN A 67 12.19 25.11 -6.46
C ASN A 67 12.77 23.72 -6.75
N ALA A 68 12.58 23.22 -7.97
CA ALA A 68 13.00 21.88 -8.37
C ALA A 68 14.52 21.63 -8.24
N ALA A 69 15.34 22.68 -8.33
CA ALA A 69 16.79 22.54 -8.17
C ALA A 69 17.23 22.35 -6.70
N ASP A 70 16.34 22.60 -5.74
CA ASP A 70 16.66 22.50 -4.32
C ASP A 70 16.48 21.08 -3.78
N PHE A 71 16.01 20.12 -4.61
CA PHE A 71 15.91 18.71 -4.25
C PHE A 71 17.25 18.06 -3.87
N THR A 72 18.36 18.54 -4.46
CA THR A 72 19.73 18.12 -4.09
C THR A 72 20.65 19.33 -4.01
N ASN A 73 21.61 19.31 -3.10
CA ASN A 73 22.54 20.41 -2.94
C ASN A 73 23.92 20.12 -3.55
N SER A 74 24.54 21.16 -4.12
CA SER A 74 25.90 21.13 -4.64
C SER A 74 26.99 20.93 -3.57
N GLY A 75 26.67 21.16 -2.29
CA GLY A 75 27.64 21.23 -1.20
C GLY A 75 28.50 22.51 -1.26
N GLY A 76 28.75 23.12 -0.11
CA GLY A 76 29.58 24.32 0.00
C GLY A 76 31.04 24.00 0.38
N TRP A 77 31.94 24.98 0.26
CA TRP A 77 33.32 24.89 0.78
C TRP A 77 33.41 24.56 2.29
N PHE A 78 32.30 24.76 3.02
CA PHE A 78 32.20 24.61 4.48
C PHE A 78 31.20 23.53 4.94
N SER A 79 30.42 22.92 4.02
CA SER A 79 29.47 21.84 4.34
C SER A 79 29.34 20.88 3.17
N SER A 80 29.54 19.59 3.42
CA SER A 80 29.29 18.49 2.47
C SER A 80 28.00 17.72 2.81
N ASP A 81 27.17 18.33 3.64
CA ASP A 81 25.92 17.80 4.16
C ASP A 81 24.86 17.84 3.05
N PRO A 82 24.21 16.72 2.69
CA PRO A 82 23.21 16.68 1.63
C PRO A 82 21.85 17.26 2.05
N ASN A 83 21.62 17.47 3.35
CA ASN A 83 20.41 18.08 3.91
C ASN A 83 20.81 19.20 4.88
N THR A 84 21.09 20.38 4.32
CA THR A 84 21.64 21.52 5.08
C THR A 84 20.57 22.33 5.81
N ALA A 85 19.29 22.11 5.51
CA ALA A 85 18.18 22.83 6.11
C ALA A 85 16.97 21.89 6.29
N THR A 86 16.66 21.56 7.55
CA THR A 86 15.50 20.75 7.97
C THR A 86 14.13 21.44 7.73
N ASN A 87 14.06 22.45 6.86
CA ASN A 87 12.88 23.26 6.57
C ASN A 87 13.02 23.96 5.20
N THR A 88 13.50 23.27 4.15
CA THR A 88 13.61 23.91 2.84
C THR A 88 12.21 24.27 2.36
N SER A 89 11.98 25.56 2.13
CA SER A 89 10.67 26.08 1.75
C SER A 89 10.84 27.30 0.86
N THR A 90 10.24 27.22 -0.31
CA THR A 90 10.18 28.26 -1.31
C THR A 90 8.75 28.41 -1.78
N ASN A 91 7.97 29.28 -1.13
CA ASN A 91 6.69 29.71 -1.67
C ASN A 91 6.89 30.25 -3.09
N THR A 92 6.10 29.75 -4.05
CA THR A 92 6.30 30.08 -5.46
C THR A 92 5.19 30.99 -6.00
N THR A 93 5.10 31.08 -7.34
CA THR A 93 3.98 31.74 -8.01
C THR A 93 3.09 30.69 -8.67
N GLY A 94 3.11 29.47 -8.13
CA GLY A 94 2.29 28.35 -8.57
C GLY A 94 0.80 28.64 -8.36
N ILE A 95 -0.04 27.72 -8.82
CA ILE A 95 -1.48 27.96 -8.82
C ILE A 95 -2.09 27.56 -7.48
N ASP A 96 -2.49 28.57 -6.72
CA ASP A 96 -3.30 28.37 -5.52
C ASP A 96 -4.74 27.95 -5.83
N ASN A 97 -5.29 27.14 -4.94
CA ASN A 97 -6.72 26.80 -4.87
C ASN A 97 -7.25 26.20 -6.17
N ASN A 98 -6.45 25.33 -6.77
CA ASN A 98 -6.86 24.57 -7.93
C ASN A 98 -7.94 23.56 -7.52
N ALA A 99 -9.10 23.58 -8.18
CA ALA A 99 -10.23 22.74 -7.78
C ALA A 99 -9.96 21.22 -7.87
N GLY A 100 -9.11 20.78 -8.81
CA GLY A 100 -8.75 19.37 -8.97
C GLY A 100 -7.87 18.89 -7.82
N PHE A 101 -6.80 19.64 -7.53
CA PHE A 101 -5.93 19.33 -6.40
C PHE A 101 -6.64 19.50 -5.05
N ASN A 102 -7.51 20.50 -4.90
CA ASN A 102 -8.35 20.63 -3.70
C ASN A 102 -9.25 19.41 -3.46
N ALA A 103 -9.80 18.83 -4.52
CA ALA A 103 -10.64 17.65 -4.43
C ALA A 103 -9.84 16.43 -3.98
N LEU A 104 -8.59 16.28 -4.45
CA LEU A 104 -7.67 15.23 -3.99
C LEU A 104 -7.23 15.45 -2.54
N ALA A 105 -6.86 16.68 -2.17
CA ALA A 105 -6.36 17.01 -0.84
C ALA A 105 -7.45 17.08 0.24
N GLY A 106 -8.72 17.25 -0.15
CA GLY A 106 -9.83 17.51 0.77
C GLY A 106 -9.76 18.89 1.45
N THR A 107 -8.80 19.73 1.05
CA THR A 107 -8.55 21.07 1.58
C THR A 107 -8.11 22.02 0.46
N ARG A 108 -7.85 23.29 0.79
CA ARG A 108 -7.27 24.25 -0.16
C ARG A 108 -5.81 23.90 -0.39
N THR A 109 -5.38 23.90 -1.65
CA THR A 109 -4.00 23.69 -2.05
C THR A 109 -3.30 24.97 -2.51
N TYR A 110 -1.97 24.95 -2.54
CA TYR A 110 -1.10 26.06 -2.90
C TYR A 110 -0.01 25.58 -3.87
N ASP A 111 0.61 26.54 -4.56
CA ASP A 111 1.83 26.34 -5.35
C ASP A 111 1.82 25.17 -6.35
N ALA A 112 0.65 24.84 -6.88
CA ALA A 112 0.49 23.69 -7.77
C ALA A 112 1.32 23.83 -9.06
N ALA A 113 2.01 22.74 -9.42
CA ALA A 113 2.80 22.58 -10.64
C ALA A 113 2.42 21.26 -11.35
N TRP A 114 2.09 21.32 -12.65
CA TRP A 114 1.68 20.15 -13.41
C TRP A 114 2.04 20.23 -14.90
N LEU A 115 2.13 19.06 -15.51
CA LEU A 115 2.32 18.84 -16.94
C LEU A 115 1.03 18.23 -17.53
N ASP A 116 0.52 18.83 -18.60
CA ASP A 116 -0.53 18.28 -19.46
C ASP A 116 0.12 17.77 -20.75
N VAL A 117 -0.14 16.52 -21.15
CA VAL A 117 0.42 15.90 -22.35
C VAL A 117 -0.67 15.18 -23.15
N ASP A 118 -0.74 15.49 -24.44
CA ASP A 118 -1.56 14.76 -25.40
C ASP A 118 -0.69 13.74 -26.15
N PHE A 119 -1.17 12.51 -26.27
CA PHE A 119 -0.39 11.41 -26.83
C PHE A 119 -1.24 10.37 -27.55
N VAL A 120 -0.61 9.54 -28.38
CA VAL A 120 -1.22 8.40 -29.06
C VAL A 120 -0.45 7.12 -28.70
N PRO A 121 -1.06 6.19 -27.94
CA PRO A 121 -0.41 4.94 -27.54
C PRO A 121 -0.66 3.81 -28.55
N THR A 122 0.25 2.83 -28.56
CA THR A 122 0.11 1.60 -29.35
C THR A 122 -0.41 0.41 -28.54
N GLY A 123 -0.28 0.46 -27.21
CA GLY A 123 -0.94 -0.44 -26.26
C GLY A 123 -2.16 0.20 -25.60
N ASP A 124 -2.98 -0.64 -24.97
CA ASP A 124 -4.21 -0.31 -24.24
C ASP A 124 -4.01 -0.09 -22.73
N LEU A 125 -2.81 -0.42 -22.24
CA LEU A 125 -2.40 -0.26 -20.85
C LEU A 125 -1.06 0.47 -20.82
N MET A 126 -0.92 1.39 -19.88
CA MET A 126 0.30 2.18 -19.66
C MET A 126 0.65 2.22 -18.19
N THR A 127 1.94 2.36 -17.93
CA THR A 127 2.54 2.57 -16.61
C THR A 127 3.10 3.99 -16.49
N ILE A 128 3.43 4.40 -15.27
CA ILE A 128 4.29 5.55 -14.96
C ILE A 128 4.99 5.26 -13.64
N SER A 129 6.30 5.44 -13.61
CA SER A 129 7.09 5.26 -12.38
C SER A 129 7.54 6.60 -11.82
N PHE A 130 7.47 6.76 -10.49
CA PHE A 130 7.80 8.01 -9.84
C PHE A 130 8.26 7.83 -8.38
N THR A 131 9.01 8.80 -7.87
CA THR A 131 9.31 8.94 -6.44
C THR A 131 8.68 10.23 -5.94
N PHE A 132 8.09 10.16 -4.74
CA PHE A 132 7.63 11.35 -4.01
C PHE A 132 8.58 11.62 -2.84
N ALA A 133 8.98 12.88 -2.66
CA ALA A 133 9.89 13.30 -1.61
C ALA A 133 9.43 14.62 -0.99
N SER A 134 9.63 14.80 0.31
CA SER A 134 9.10 15.96 1.03
C SER A 134 9.90 16.26 2.30
N ASP A 135 9.97 17.55 2.64
CA ASP A 135 10.39 18.05 3.96
C ASP A 135 9.29 17.97 5.03
N GLU A 136 8.07 17.56 4.67
CA GLU A 136 7.01 17.31 5.66
C GLU A 136 7.21 15.97 6.41
N TYR A 137 8.10 15.11 5.92
CA TYR A 137 8.44 13.85 6.55
C TYR A 137 9.49 14.00 7.64
N PRO A 138 9.42 13.26 8.75
CA PRO A 138 8.27 12.55 9.31
C PRO A 138 7.35 13.44 10.17
N GLU A 139 7.69 14.71 10.37
CA GLU A 139 7.14 15.62 11.40
C GLU A 139 5.63 15.89 11.23
N TYR A 140 5.12 15.89 10.00
CA TYR A 140 3.72 16.20 9.70
C TYR A 140 2.91 14.98 9.24
N VAL A 141 3.43 13.78 9.44
CA VAL A 141 2.66 12.54 9.24
C VAL A 141 1.42 12.51 10.16
N ASN A 142 0.23 12.37 9.56
CA ASN A 142 -1.12 12.54 10.12
C ASN A 142 -1.60 13.99 10.32
N SER A 143 -1.10 14.94 9.52
CA SER A 143 -1.54 16.35 9.51
C SER A 143 -2.60 16.64 8.44
N ILE A 144 -3.13 17.87 8.43
CA ILE A 144 -3.97 18.43 7.35
C ILE A 144 -3.15 19.08 6.22
N TYR A 145 -1.84 19.20 6.42
CA TYR A 145 -0.86 19.69 5.46
C TYR A 145 -0.20 18.46 4.85
N ASN A 146 -0.71 17.98 3.71
CA ASN A 146 -0.11 16.85 3.01
C ASN A 146 -0.18 17.11 1.52
N ASP A 147 0.99 17.34 0.95
CA ASP A 147 1.09 17.65 -0.46
C ASP A 147 0.56 16.49 -1.30
N VAL A 148 -0.10 16.84 -2.40
CA VAL A 148 -0.87 15.88 -3.20
C VAL A 148 -0.27 15.72 -4.58
N VAL A 149 0.04 14.48 -4.95
CA VAL A 149 0.26 14.14 -6.35
C VAL A 149 -1.06 13.75 -7.00
N GLY A 150 -1.35 14.38 -8.12
CA GLY A 150 -2.55 14.12 -8.92
C GLY A 150 -2.20 13.65 -10.32
N VAL A 151 -2.84 12.57 -10.76
CA VAL A 151 -2.77 12.06 -12.13
C VAL A 151 -4.19 11.96 -12.69
N TRP A 152 -4.40 12.48 -13.90
CA TRP A 152 -5.67 12.35 -14.62
C TRP A 152 -5.41 11.87 -16.04
N VAL A 153 -6.16 10.87 -16.48
CA VAL A 153 -6.12 10.35 -17.85
C VAL A 153 -7.48 10.55 -18.49
N ASN A 154 -7.48 11.16 -19.68
CA ASN A 154 -8.69 11.52 -20.43
C ASN A 154 -9.72 12.32 -19.59
N GLY A 155 -9.21 13.14 -18.67
CA GLY A 155 -10.00 13.97 -17.75
C GLY A 155 -10.55 13.25 -16.52
N ALA A 156 -10.37 11.92 -16.41
CA ALA A 156 -10.72 11.16 -15.22
C ALA A 156 -9.48 11.03 -14.31
N PRO A 157 -9.62 11.18 -12.98
CA PRO A 157 -8.51 10.91 -12.07
C PRO A 157 -8.11 9.43 -12.19
N VAL A 158 -6.81 9.17 -12.27
CA VAL A 158 -6.28 7.82 -12.09
C VAL A 158 -6.29 7.56 -10.60
N GLU A 159 -7.13 6.64 -10.17
CA GLU A 159 -7.04 6.14 -8.80
C GLU A 159 -5.72 5.38 -8.69
N VAL A 160 -4.87 5.86 -7.80
CA VAL A 160 -3.71 5.10 -7.38
C VAL A 160 -4.26 3.89 -6.62
N ASN A 161 -4.28 2.72 -7.27
CA ASN A 161 -4.68 1.43 -6.70
C ASN A 161 -3.66 0.96 -5.67
N LEU A 162 -3.39 1.80 -4.69
CA LEU A 162 -2.85 1.38 -3.42
C LEU A 162 -4.08 1.06 -2.60
N SER A 163 -4.11 -0.14 -2.03
CA SER A 163 -5.23 -0.74 -1.29
C SER A 163 -5.75 0.08 -0.09
N THR A 164 -5.38 1.36 0.07
CA THR A 164 -6.34 2.47 0.14
C THR A 164 -5.61 3.82 -0.04
N ALA A 165 -5.77 4.47 -1.20
CA ALA A 165 -5.44 5.86 -1.51
C ALA A 165 -4.05 6.35 -1.06
N ALA A 166 -3.01 6.28 -1.88
CA ALA A 166 -1.68 6.73 -1.45
C ALA A 166 -0.91 7.54 -2.51
N THR A 167 -0.99 8.86 -2.40
CA THR A 167 0.04 9.79 -2.91
C THR A 167 0.24 10.98 -1.97
N SER A 168 0.00 10.77 -0.67
CA SER A 168 0.18 11.80 0.36
C SER A 168 1.02 11.25 1.50
N VAL A 169 1.81 12.13 2.13
CA VAL A 169 2.64 11.91 3.33
C VAL A 169 1.94 11.07 4.42
N ASN A 170 0.61 11.20 4.56
CA ASN A 170 -0.20 10.45 5.52
C ASN A 170 -0.31 8.94 5.30
N ASN A 171 -0.15 8.46 4.06
CA ASN A 171 -0.45 7.08 3.71
C ASN A 171 0.81 6.25 3.40
N VAL A 172 1.95 6.89 3.13
CA VAL A 172 3.26 6.24 3.03
C VAL A 172 4.21 6.93 4.00
N ASN A 173 4.51 6.28 5.12
CA ASN A 173 5.38 6.78 6.19
C ASN A 173 5.81 5.62 7.10
N GLY A 174 6.67 5.89 8.09
CA GLY A 174 7.13 4.90 9.06
C GLY A 174 6.06 4.30 10.00
N ALA A 175 4.77 4.56 9.77
CA ALA A 175 3.66 3.92 10.48
C ALA A 175 2.59 3.32 9.55
N ASN A 176 2.51 3.75 8.29
CA ASN A 176 1.55 3.28 7.28
C ASN A 176 2.33 3.00 5.98
N ASN A 177 2.26 1.78 5.44
CA ASN A 177 3.05 1.37 4.26
C ASN A 177 4.56 1.63 4.40
N GLU A 178 5.13 1.28 5.56
CA GLU A 178 6.50 1.64 5.92
C GLU A 178 7.57 1.09 4.97
N ASN A 179 7.29 -0.01 4.27
CA ASN A 179 8.18 -0.54 3.24
C ASN A 179 8.39 0.41 2.08
N LEU A 180 7.40 1.24 1.79
CA LEU A 180 7.43 2.16 0.68
C LEU A 180 8.05 3.51 1.07
N TYR A 181 8.38 3.70 2.35
CA TYR A 181 8.92 4.95 2.90
C TYR A 181 10.40 4.79 3.27
N ILE A 182 11.19 5.79 2.90
CA ILE A 182 12.60 5.90 3.24
C ILE A 182 12.80 7.22 3.99
N SER A 183 13.27 7.11 5.23
CA SER A 183 13.62 8.27 6.04
C SER A 183 15.00 8.81 5.66
N ASN A 184 15.11 10.12 5.53
CA ASN A 184 16.38 10.82 5.33
C ASN A 184 16.72 11.78 6.48
N THR A 185 16.07 11.67 7.65
CA THR A 185 16.32 12.53 8.83
C THR A 185 17.73 12.41 9.45
N ASN A 186 18.58 11.52 8.92
CA ASN A 186 19.98 11.33 9.35
C ASN A 186 20.95 11.52 8.17
N ASP A 187 20.51 12.21 7.12
CA ASP A 187 21.29 12.60 5.94
C ASP A 187 21.93 11.37 5.26
N ALA A 188 21.18 10.27 5.27
CA ALA A 188 21.64 8.98 4.76
C ALA A 188 21.73 8.99 3.23
N TYR A 189 20.90 9.80 2.58
CA TYR A 189 20.72 9.89 1.14
C TYR A 189 21.03 11.30 0.62
N ASN A 190 21.36 11.41 -0.67
CA ASN A 190 21.72 12.69 -1.28
C ASN A 190 20.47 13.41 -1.79
N THR A 191 19.68 13.92 -0.86
CA THR A 191 18.55 14.82 -1.10
C THR A 191 18.42 15.75 0.09
N GLU A 192 17.94 16.97 -0.14
CA GLU A 192 17.60 17.91 0.93
C GLU A 192 16.28 17.55 1.60
N MET A 193 15.50 16.60 1.03
CA MET A 193 14.21 16.18 1.59
C MET A 193 14.40 15.29 2.82
N ASP A 194 13.60 15.53 3.87
CA ASP A 194 13.66 14.75 5.12
C ASP A 194 13.10 13.31 4.98
N GLY A 195 12.34 13.02 3.94
CA GLY A 195 11.92 11.66 3.56
C GLY A 195 11.42 11.53 2.12
N PHE A 196 11.40 10.30 1.61
CA PHE A 196 10.94 9.99 0.26
C PHE A 196 10.38 8.57 0.15
N THR A 197 9.73 8.25 -0.97
CA THR A 197 9.21 6.91 -1.24
C THR A 197 10.23 6.04 -1.98
N VAL A 198 10.10 4.71 -1.91
CA VAL A 198 10.64 3.85 -2.99
C VAL A 198 10.05 4.27 -4.34
N THR A 199 10.61 3.80 -5.45
CA THR A 199 9.99 4.01 -6.76
C THR A 199 8.60 3.39 -6.77
N MET A 200 7.59 4.23 -6.94
CA MET A 200 6.17 3.88 -7.04
C MET A 200 5.78 3.75 -8.51
N THR A 201 4.65 3.11 -8.78
CA THR A 201 4.11 2.91 -10.12
C THR A 201 2.62 3.21 -10.17
N LEU A 202 2.08 3.63 -11.33
CA LEU A 202 0.64 3.63 -11.61
C LEU A 202 0.37 2.99 -12.95
N THR A 203 -0.54 2.03 -12.96
CA THR A 203 -1.03 1.41 -14.18
C THR A 203 -2.43 1.93 -14.53
N PHE A 204 -2.63 2.36 -15.78
CA PHE A 204 -3.91 2.92 -16.23
C PHE A 204 -4.24 2.57 -17.70
N PRO A 205 -5.54 2.40 -18.02
CA PRO A 205 -5.98 2.09 -19.37
C PRO A 205 -5.99 3.33 -20.27
N VAL A 206 -5.75 3.12 -21.57
CA VAL A 206 -5.73 4.16 -22.61
C VAL A 206 -6.38 3.68 -23.91
N ASN A 207 -6.77 4.63 -24.77
CA ASN A 207 -7.38 4.32 -26.06
C ASN A 207 -6.32 4.10 -27.15
N VAL A 208 -6.14 2.85 -27.58
CA VAL A 208 -5.15 2.47 -28.62
C VAL A 208 -5.36 3.24 -29.92
N GLY A 209 -4.28 3.82 -30.46
CA GLY A 209 -4.28 4.48 -31.76
C GLY A 209 -5.15 5.74 -31.84
N ALA A 210 -5.67 6.22 -30.71
CA ALA A 210 -6.45 7.44 -30.58
C ALA A 210 -5.71 8.47 -29.72
N LEU A 211 -6.13 9.73 -29.82
CA LEU A 211 -5.61 10.79 -28.96
C LEU A 211 -6.10 10.55 -27.52
N ASN A 212 -5.16 10.48 -26.59
CA ASN A 212 -5.39 10.48 -25.15
C ASN A 212 -4.72 11.71 -24.54
N SER A 213 -5.14 12.08 -23.34
CA SER A 213 -4.53 13.17 -22.57
C SER A 213 -4.15 12.67 -21.18
N ILE A 214 -2.99 13.05 -20.67
CA ILE A 214 -2.61 12.86 -19.27
C ILE A 214 -2.26 14.21 -18.63
N ARG A 215 -2.70 14.40 -17.39
CA ARG A 215 -2.21 15.44 -16.49
C ARG A 215 -1.49 14.76 -15.34
N ILE A 216 -0.29 15.23 -15.02
CA ILE A 216 0.45 14.83 -13.82
C ILE A 216 0.98 16.06 -13.11
N GLY A 217 0.81 16.14 -11.79
CA GLY A 217 1.35 17.24 -11.03
C GLY A 217 1.28 17.08 -9.53
N ILE A 218 1.76 18.10 -8.84
CA ILE A 218 1.90 18.19 -7.39
C ILE A 218 1.35 19.54 -6.90
N ALA A 219 0.85 19.60 -5.67
CA ALA A 219 0.44 20.84 -5.01
C ALA A 219 0.59 20.74 -3.49
N ASP A 220 0.90 21.86 -2.85
CA ASP A 220 0.94 21.91 -1.38
C ASP A 220 -0.47 21.86 -0.82
N ALA A 221 -0.68 21.20 0.32
CA ALA A 221 -2.00 21.20 0.95
C ALA A 221 -2.04 22.01 2.26
N GLY A 222 -3.11 22.78 2.45
CA GLY A 222 -3.38 23.48 3.71
C GLY A 222 -2.57 24.77 3.91
N ASP A 223 -1.28 24.77 3.60
CA ASP A 223 -0.43 25.97 3.49
C ASP A 223 0.59 25.86 2.34
N ALA A 224 1.59 26.74 2.32
CA ALA A 224 2.64 26.81 1.27
C ALA A 224 4.04 26.79 1.91
N ASN A 225 4.16 26.12 3.06
CA ASN A 225 5.42 25.91 3.77
C ASN A 225 5.88 24.47 3.54
N TYR A 226 7.21 24.28 3.51
CA TYR A 226 7.88 23.02 3.16
C TYR A 226 7.66 22.62 1.70
N ASP A 227 8.75 22.27 1.02
CA ASP A 227 8.68 21.93 -0.39
C ASP A 227 8.56 20.40 -0.55
N SER A 228 7.71 19.98 -1.48
CA SER A 228 7.63 18.59 -1.94
C SER A 228 8.00 18.46 -3.40
N ASN A 229 8.49 17.28 -3.76
CA ASN A 229 8.99 16.95 -5.08
C ASN A 229 8.40 15.65 -5.59
N LEU A 230 7.88 15.71 -6.81
CA LEU A 230 7.46 14.56 -7.60
C LEU A 230 8.50 14.34 -8.70
N LEU A 231 9.27 13.26 -8.60
CA LEU A 231 10.25 12.85 -9.59
C LEU A 231 9.65 11.74 -10.45
N ILE A 232 9.50 11.97 -11.75
CA ILE A 232 8.92 11.04 -12.72
C ILE A 232 10.07 10.44 -13.52
N ALA A 233 10.13 9.11 -13.58
CA ALA A 233 11.19 8.39 -14.28
C ALA A 233 11.13 8.62 -15.79
N GLY A 234 12.31 8.77 -16.39
CA GLY A 234 12.48 8.84 -17.84
C GLY A 234 12.00 7.57 -18.53
N ASP A 235 11.38 7.73 -19.69
CA ASP A 235 10.81 6.65 -20.51
C ASP A 235 9.76 5.74 -19.80
N SER A 236 9.37 6.04 -18.55
CA SER A 236 8.47 5.19 -17.76
C SER A 236 7.02 5.23 -18.24
N ILE A 237 6.61 6.29 -18.94
CA ILE A 237 5.27 6.38 -19.53
C ILE A 237 5.26 5.64 -20.87
N GLN A 238 5.06 4.33 -20.82
CA GLN A 238 5.24 3.42 -21.95
C GLN A 238 4.11 2.39 -22.08
N THR A 239 4.15 1.61 -23.17
CA THR A 239 3.21 0.50 -23.43
C THR A 239 3.88 -0.83 -23.74
N VAL A 240 5.22 -0.87 -23.82
CA VAL A 240 5.94 -2.05 -24.32
C VAL A 240 6.32 -3.04 -23.22
N LEU A 241 6.67 -2.54 -22.04
CA LEU A 241 6.75 -3.31 -20.80
C LEU A 241 5.80 -2.64 -19.80
N VAL A 242 4.85 -3.40 -19.28
CA VAL A 242 3.97 -2.96 -18.19
C VAL A 242 3.96 -4.06 -17.12
N ALA A 243 4.54 -3.74 -15.97
CA ALA A 243 4.49 -4.54 -14.76
C ALA A 243 3.13 -4.32 -14.11
N VAL A 244 2.31 -5.36 -14.07
CA VAL A 244 0.93 -5.25 -13.59
C VAL A 244 0.89 -5.59 -12.11
N ASP A 245 0.14 -4.80 -11.34
CA ASP A 245 0.02 -5.02 -9.90
C ASP A 245 -0.40 -6.46 -9.57
N ASP A 246 0.27 -7.00 -8.56
CA ASP A 246 0.15 -8.35 -8.06
C ASP A 246 -0.47 -8.38 -6.67
N GLU A 247 -1.18 -9.46 -6.39
CA GLU A 247 -1.81 -9.63 -5.11
C GLU A 247 -1.74 -11.07 -4.60
N ILE A 248 -1.39 -11.23 -3.32
CA ILE A 248 -1.39 -12.53 -2.65
C ILE A 248 -1.93 -12.46 -1.23
N ASN A 249 -2.56 -13.54 -0.81
CA ASN A 249 -2.71 -13.83 0.62
C ASN A 249 -1.60 -14.74 1.07
N VAL A 250 -1.05 -14.43 2.23
CA VAL A 250 -0.14 -15.29 2.95
C VAL A 250 -0.72 -15.50 4.33
N ALA A 251 -0.73 -16.77 4.77
CA ALA A 251 -1.05 -17.03 6.17
C ALA A 251 -0.06 -16.25 7.05
N PRO A 252 -0.45 -15.76 8.24
CA PRO A 252 0.47 -15.12 9.17
C PRO A 252 1.78 -15.90 9.21
N GLY A 253 2.86 -15.25 8.73
CA GLY A 253 4.21 -15.76 8.46
C GLY A 253 4.39 -17.22 8.06
N GLY A 254 3.46 -17.69 7.26
CA GLY A 254 3.77 -18.69 6.26
C GLY A 254 4.57 -18.08 5.12
N ASP A 255 4.95 -18.98 4.20
CA ASP A 255 5.61 -18.62 2.96
C ASP A 255 4.62 -18.78 1.81
N LYS A 256 4.70 -17.88 0.83
CA LYS A 256 3.96 -18.00 -0.42
C LYS A 256 4.86 -17.62 -1.57
N THR A 257 4.89 -18.48 -2.58
CA THR A 257 5.51 -18.18 -3.86
C THR A 257 4.49 -17.59 -4.82
N ILE A 258 4.87 -16.50 -5.50
CA ILE A 258 4.12 -15.81 -6.54
C ILE A 258 4.96 -15.64 -7.80
N ASP A 259 4.33 -15.86 -8.94
CA ASP A 259 4.87 -15.51 -10.26
C ASP A 259 4.36 -14.11 -10.65
N VAL A 260 5.09 -13.08 -10.21
CA VAL A 260 4.75 -11.67 -10.47
C VAL A 260 4.91 -11.28 -11.94
N LEU A 261 5.62 -12.08 -12.73
CA LEU A 261 5.80 -11.82 -14.16
C LEU A 261 4.67 -12.43 -15.00
N GLY A 262 3.76 -13.18 -14.37
CA GLY A 262 2.75 -13.98 -15.07
C GLY A 262 1.59 -13.16 -15.65
N ASN A 263 1.31 -12.00 -15.08
CA ASN A 263 0.29 -11.02 -15.50
C ASN A 263 0.88 -9.83 -16.30
N ASP A 264 2.20 -9.69 -16.32
CA ASP A 264 2.88 -8.59 -17.00
C ASP A 264 2.68 -8.56 -18.52
N VAL A 265 2.64 -7.34 -19.05
CA VAL A 265 2.63 -7.11 -20.48
C VAL A 265 4.06 -7.00 -20.98
N ASN A 266 4.48 -7.99 -21.77
CA ASN A 266 5.77 -7.97 -22.46
C ASN A 266 5.58 -7.91 -23.99
N ARG A 267 5.74 -6.72 -24.57
CA ARG A 267 5.78 -6.48 -26.02
C ARG A 267 7.21 -6.20 -26.52
N THR A 268 8.23 -6.36 -25.68
CA THR A 268 9.64 -6.28 -26.07
C THR A 268 10.12 -7.61 -26.67
N HIS A 269 11.40 -7.73 -27.01
CA HIS A 269 11.98 -9.03 -27.37
C HIS A 269 12.65 -9.68 -26.16
N GLY A 270 12.34 -10.97 -25.95
CA GLY A 270 13.02 -11.79 -24.95
C GLY A 270 12.24 -11.96 -23.65
N THR A 271 12.95 -12.31 -22.59
CA THR A 271 12.36 -12.65 -21.29
C THR A 271 12.48 -11.49 -20.33
N LEU A 272 11.52 -11.42 -19.41
CA LEU A 272 11.54 -10.52 -18.26
C LEU A 272 12.39 -11.13 -17.14
N THR A 273 13.09 -10.28 -16.40
CA THR A 273 13.89 -10.66 -15.24
C THR A 273 13.67 -9.63 -14.14
N ILE A 274 13.40 -10.09 -12.91
CA ILE A 274 13.32 -9.21 -11.75
C ILE A 274 14.74 -8.76 -11.39
N THR A 275 14.96 -7.44 -11.33
CA THR A 275 16.25 -6.81 -11.04
C THR A 275 16.32 -6.21 -9.65
N GLU A 276 15.18 -5.76 -9.12
CA GLU A 276 15.10 -5.17 -7.79
C GLU A 276 13.87 -5.63 -7.02
N ILE A 277 13.98 -5.64 -5.70
CA ILE A 277 12.86 -5.77 -4.77
C ILE A 277 12.92 -4.58 -3.81
N ASN A 278 11.90 -3.74 -3.86
CA ASN A 278 11.72 -2.57 -3.00
C ASN A 278 12.94 -1.62 -3.02
N GLY A 279 13.46 -1.35 -4.22
CA GLY A 279 14.65 -0.51 -4.47
C GLY A 279 15.99 -1.18 -4.15
N VAL A 280 16.00 -2.48 -3.82
CA VAL A 280 17.21 -3.24 -3.54
C VAL A 280 17.50 -4.18 -4.70
N ALA A 281 18.65 -4.00 -5.35
CA ALA A 281 19.13 -4.90 -6.40
C ALA A 281 19.25 -6.35 -5.91
N VAL A 282 18.73 -7.29 -6.70
CA VAL A 282 18.70 -8.73 -6.37
C VAL A 282 19.15 -9.61 -7.52
N GLN A 283 19.65 -10.80 -7.17
CA GLN A 283 19.88 -11.92 -8.07
C GLN A 283 19.10 -13.16 -7.59
N PRO A 284 18.86 -14.15 -8.46
CA PRO A 284 18.21 -15.38 -8.01
C PRO A 284 18.95 -16.06 -6.87
N GLY A 285 18.24 -16.28 -5.76
CA GLY A 285 18.74 -16.77 -4.49
C GLY A 285 18.87 -15.70 -3.40
N ASP A 286 18.82 -14.42 -3.76
CA ASP A 286 18.88 -13.31 -2.79
C ASP A 286 17.55 -13.12 -2.07
N THR A 287 17.64 -12.64 -0.82
CA THR A 287 16.50 -12.33 0.05
C THR A 287 16.62 -10.89 0.54
N VAL A 288 15.59 -10.07 0.29
CA VAL A 288 15.47 -8.71 0.81
C VAL A 288 14.58 -8.74 2.05
N GLN A 289 15.04 -8.08 3.12
CA GLN A 289 14.22 -7.85 4.32
C GLN A 289 13.55 -6.49 4.22
N LEU A 290 12.22 -6.47 4.26
CA LEU A 290 11.42 -5.25 4.22
C LEU A 290 11.40 -4.58 5.60
N ALA A 291 11.02 -3.31 5.64
CA ALA A 291 10.96 -2.52 6.88
C ALA A 291 9.96 -3.10 7.90
N SER A 292 8.83 -3.62 7.41
CA SER A 292 7.81 -4.30 8.22
C SER A 292 8.17 -5.72 8.66
N GLY A 293 9.36 -6.21 8.31
CA GLY A 293 9.90 -7.47 8.82
C GLY A 293 9.72 -8.68 7.89
N GLU A 294 8.90 -8.57 6.84
CA GLU A 294 8.82 -9.55 5.76
C GLU A 294 10.18 -9.78 5.13
N ARG A 295 10.35 -10.98 4.59
CA ARG A 295 11.47 -11.28 3.73
C ARG A 295 10.96 -11.74 2.38
N VAL A 296 11.50 -11.21 1.30
CA VAL A 296 11.13 -11.57 -0.06
C VAL A 296 12.36 -12.16 -0.75
N THR A 297 12.24 -13.39 -1.24
CA THR A 297 13.32 -14.12 -1.89
C THR A 297 13.05 -14.24 -3.38
N LEU A 298 14.01 -13.86 -4.23
CA LEU A 298 13.94 -14.12 -5.67
C LEU A 298 14.37 -15.57 -5.94
N ASN A 299 13.49 -16.40 -6.48
CA ASN A 299 13.79 -17.80 -6.76
C ASN A 299 14.52 -17.98 -8.11
N ALA A 300 15.17 -19.13 -8.28
CA ALA A 300 15.91 -19.46 -9.51
C ALA A 300 15.05 -19.54 -10.78
N ASP A 301 13.74 -19.70 -10.63
CA ASP A 301 12.76 -19.76 -11.72
C ASP A 301 12.12 -18.40 -12.03
N GLY A 302 12.53 -17.32 -11.36
CA GLY A 302 12.01 -15.97 -11.57
C GLY A 302 10.79 -15.62 -10.72
N THR A 303 10.28 -16.55 -9.90
CA THR A 303 9.19 -16.28 -8.95
C THR A 303 9.71 -15.62 -7.67
N LEU A 304 8.84 -14.94 -6.91
CA LEU A 304 9.15 -14.40 -5.59
C LEU A 304 8.55 -15.27 -4.50
N THR A 305 9.33 -15.61 -3.46
CA THR A 305 8.82 -16.20 -2.23
C THR A 305 8.73 -15.13 -1.15
N VAL A 306 7.51 -14.80 -0.74
CA VAL A 306 7.25 -13.89 0.40
C VAL A 306 7.15 -14.72 1.68
N HIS A 307 7.99 -14.37 2.64
CA HIS A 307 7.96 -14.84 4.03
C HIS A 307 7.24 -13.76 4.85
N ALA A 308 5.90 -13.89 4.97
CA ALA A 308 5.05 -12.82 5.52
C ALA A 308 5.40 -12.48 6.97
N ASP A 309 5.19 -11.24 7.41
CA ASP A 309 5.11 -10.90 8.82
C ASP A 309 3.65 -11.08 9.32
N PRO A 310 3.41 -11.81 10.42
CA PRO A 310 2.16 -11.93 11.20
C PRO A 310 1.53 -10.62 11.70
N GLU A 311 2.33 -9.55 11.85
CA GLU A 311 2.00 -8.37 12.64
C GLU A 311 1.30 -7.39 11.71
N GLU A 312 1.54 -7.49 10.41
CA GLU A 312 0.87 -6.69 9.41
C GLU A 312 -0.37 -7.38 8.87
N GLU A 313 -1.42 -6.59 8.61
CA GLU A 313 -2.66 -7.06 7.99
C GLU A 313 -2.56 -7.01 6.46
N THR A 314 -1.81 -6.03 5.95
CA THR A 314 -1.56 -5.81 4.53
C THR A 314 -0.19 -5.20 4.37
N VAL A 315 0.63 -5.82 3.54
CA VAL A 315 2.02 -5.42 3.30
C VAL A 315 2.15 -5.11 1.84
N ASN A 316 2.83 -4.02 1.55
CA ASN A 316 3.05 -3.57 0.19
C ASN A 316 4.55 -3.48 -0.07
N PHE A 317 4.97 -3.88 -1.26
CA PHE A 317 6.34 -3.69 -1.74
C PHE A 317 6.35 -3.59 -3.26
N THR A 318 7.45 -3.08 -3.81
CA THR A 318 7.63 -2.99 -5.26
C THR A 318 8.66 -3.98 -5.76
N TYR A 319 8.60 -4.32 -7.05
CA TYR A 319 9.69 -4.99 -7.75
C TYR A 319 10.00 -4.25 -9.04
N GLU A 320 11.27 -4.26 -9.45
CA GLU A 320 11.65 -3.79 -10.78
C GLU A 320 11.81 -5.01 -11.70
N VAL A 321 11.24 -4.92 -12.88
CA VAL A 321 11.41 -5.89 -13.95
C VAL A 321 12.16 -5.26 -15.11
N THR A 322 13.13 -5.98 -15.64
CA THR A 322 13.91 -5.61 -16.82
C THR A 322 13.71 -6.63 -17.92
N SER A 323 13.45 -6.15 -19.13
CA SER A 323 13.45 -6.98 -20.33
C SER A 323 14.86 -7.17 -20.91
N SER A 324 15.03 -8.18 -21.75
CA SER A 324 16.32 -8.46 -22.41
C SER A 324 16.79 -7.32 -23.33
N ASP A 325 15.89 -6.44 -23.78
CA ASP A 325 16.17 -5.27 -24.61
C ASP A 325 16.49 -4.01 -23.80
N GLY A 326 16.40 -4.08 -22.46
CA GLY A 326 16.79 -3.00 -21.55
C GLY A 326 15.64 -2.09 -21.10
N HIS A 327 14.40 -2.33 -21.53
CA HIS A 327 13.23 -1.67 -20.94
C HIS A 327 13.02 -2.15 -19.50
N THR A 328 12.73 -1.21 -18.61
CA THR A 328 12.39 -1.48 -17.22
C THR A 328 10.98 -1.00 -16.93
N ASP A 329 10.33 -1.62 -15.94
CA ASP A 329 9.14 -1.08 -15.29
C ASP A 329 9.12 -1.54 -13.84
N VAL A 330 8.31 -0.87 -13.02
CA VAL A 330 8.12 -1.20 -11.62
C VAL A 330 6.70 -1.71 -11.42
N GLY A 331 6.59 -2.90 -10.82
CA GLY A 331 5.33 -3.51 -10.43
C GLY A 331 5.11 -3.41 -8.93
N PHE A 332 3.85 -3.48 -8.53
CA PHE A 332 3.45 -3.44 -7.12
C PHE A 332 2.98 -4.80 -6.65
N VAL A 333 3.33 -5.20 -5.43
CA VAL A 333 2.80 -6.42 -4.80
C VAL A 333 2.12 -6.06 -3.50
N THR A 334 0.85 -6.44 -3.39
CA THR A 334 0.09 -6.38 -2.14
C THR A 334 -0.04 -7.77 -1.53
N VAL A 335 0.26 -7.88 -0.24
CA VAL A 335 0.25 -9.11 0.54
C VAL A 335 -0.74 -8.99 1.68
N HIS A 336 -1.75 -9.85 1.74
CA HIS A 336 -2.77 -9.85 2.78
C HIS A 336 -2.61 -10.98 3.79
N VAL A 337 -2.82 -10.68 5.07
CA VAL A 337 -2.73 -11.63 6.17
C VAL A 337 -4.13 -11.93 6.73
N VAL A 338 -4.54 -13.21 6.68
CA VAL A 338 -5.93 -13.61 6.92
C VAL A 338 -6.23 -13.93 8.40
N PRO A 339 -7.32 -13.41 9.02
CA PRO A 339 -7.71 -13.70 10.41
C PRO A 339 -8.42 -15.05 10.62
N CYS A 340 -8.16 -15.74 11.75
CA CYS A 340 -8.60 -17.12 12.04
C CYS A 340 -9.01 -17.39 13.51
N PHE A 341 -9.94 -18.34 13.73
CA PHE A 341 -10.20 -18.95 15.06
C PHE A 341 -9.25 -20.10 15.35
N VAL A 342 -8.96 -20.43 16.62
CA VAL A 342 -8.23 -21.66 16.99
C VAL A 342 -9.20 -22.83 17.19
N ALA A 343 -8.86 -24.02 16.69
CA ALA A 343 -9.61 -25.25 16.92
C ALA A 343 -9.79 -25.53 18.42
N GLY A 344 -10.97 -26.02 18.79
CA GLY A 344 -11.44 -26.14 20.17
C GLY A 344 -12.27 -24.93 20.62
N THR A 345 -12.17 -23.78 19.94
CA THR A 345 -13.02 -22.61 20.19
C THR A 345 -14.49 -22.97 19.92
N CYS A 346 -15.35 -22.83 20.93
CA CYS A 346 -16.77 -23.06 20.80
C CYS A 346 -17.48 -21.82 20.24
N VAL A 347 -18.17 -21.98 19.11
CA VAL A 347 -19.00 -20.96 18.49
C VAL A 347 -20.46 -21.25 18.81
N ALA A 348 -21.23 -20.21 19.13
CA ALA A 348 -22.63 -20.35 19.52
C ALA A 348 -23.50 -20.77 18.32
N THR A 349 -24.24 -21.87 18.48
CA THR A 349 -25.24 -22.33 17.51
C THR A 349 -26.61 -22.45 18.17
N PRO A 350 -27.72 -22.53 17.42
CA PRO A 350 -29.06 -22.68 17.99
C PRO A 350 -29.22 -23.88 18.93
N GLU A 351 -28.46 -24.94 18.70
CA GLU A 351 -28.51 -26.19 19.49
C GLU A 351 -27.51 -26.18 20.66
N GLY A 352 -26.77 -25.08 20.83
CA GLY A 352 -25.73 -24.91 21.84
C GLY A 352 -24.37 -24.59 21.23
N PRO A 353 -23.35 -24.28 22.06
CA PRO A 353 -22.00 -24.04 21.56
C PRO A 353 -21.41 -25.29 20.91
N ARG A 354 -20.79 -25.14 19.74
CA ARG A 354 -20.09 -26.21 18.99
C ARG A 354 -18.67 -25.79 18.70
N ALA A 355 -17.72 -26.71 18.82
CA ALA A 355 -16.33 -26.46 18.47
C ALA A 355 -16.19 -26.10 16.99
N VAL A 356 -15.42 -25.07 16.68
CA VAL A 356 -15.34 -24.44 15.35
C VAL A 356 -14.91 -25.43 14.26
N GLU A 357 -14.01 -26.37 14.58
CA GLU A 357 -13.53 -27.43 13.70
C GLU A 357 -14.57 -28.55 13.47
N THR A 358 -15.71 -28.52 14.13
CA THR A 358 -16.83 -29.46 13.88
C THR A 358 -17.92 -28.87 13.00
N LEU A 359 -17.84 -27.57 12.70
CA LEU A 359 -18.79 -26.90 11.84
C LEU A 359 -18.53 -27.23 10.37
N VAL A 360 -19.62 -27.38 9.62
CA VAL A 360 -19.62 -27.64 8.18
C VAL A 360 -20.58 -26.69 7.46
N PRO A 361 -20.40 -26.46 6.14
CA PRO A 361 -21.35 -25.69 5.36
C PRO A 361 -22.80 -26.16 5.56
N GLY A 362 -23.72 -25.21 5.73
CA GLY A 362 -25.13 -25.43 6.03
C GLY A 362 -25.47 -25.39 7.54
N ASP A 363 -24.49 -25.57 8.43
CA ASP A 363 -24.71 -25.42 9.87
C ASP A 363 -25.14 -23.98 10.20
N LEU A 364 -26.12 -23.85 11.11
CA LEU A 364 -26.58 -22.54 11.59
C LEU A 364 -25.70 -22.05 12.73
N VAL A 365 -25.15 -20.84 12.60
CA VAL A 365 -24.38 -20.16 13.65
C VAL A 365 -25.14 -18.92 14.11
N LEU A 366 -25.18 -18.68 15.42
CA LEU A 366 -25.82 -17.49 15.97
C LEU A 366 -25.00 -16.25 15.62
N THR A 367 -25.65 -15.29 14.97
CA THR A 367 -25.08 -13.97 14.67
C THR A 367 -25.77 -12.89 15.48
N GLN A 368 -25.07 -11.79 15.73
CA GLN A 368 -25.58 -10.69 16.55
C GLN A 368 -26.80 -10.00 15.90
N ASP A 369 -26.71 -9.71 14.59
CA ASP A 369 -27.66 -8.81 13.93
C ASP A 369 -28.74 -9.53 13.10
N ALA A 370 -28.53 -10.80 12.75
CA ALA A 370 -29.37 -11.51 11.78
C ALA A 370 -29.99 -12.80 12.33
N GLY A 371 -29.86 -13.06 13.64
CA GLY A 371 -30.21 -14.36 14.21
C GLY A 371 -29.30 -15.49 13.67
N PRO A 372 -29.77 -16.75 13.67
CA PRO A 372 -28.99 -17.87 13.14
C PRO A 372 -28.79 -17.75 11.63
N GLN A 373 -27.55 -17.83 11.16
CA GLN A 373 -27.21 -17.76 9.74
C GLN A 373 -26.49 -19.03 9.29
N PRO A 374 -26.74 -19.51 8.06
CA PRO A 374 -26.11 -20.70 7.53
C PRO A 374 -24.65 -20.42 7.17
N LEU A 375 -23.75 -21.26 7.63
CA LEU A 375 -22.38 -21.30 7.14
C LEU A 375 -22.37 -21.65 5.66
N ARG A 376 -21.58 -20.92 4.89
CA ARG A 376 -21.40 -21.16 3.46
C ARG A 376 -20.11 -21.89 3.18
N TRP A 377 -19.07 -21.59 3.95
CA TRP A 377 -17.78 -22.24 3.79
C TRP A 377 -16.99 -22.26 5.11
N VAL A 378 -16.10 -23.26 5.24
CA VAL A 378 -15.21 -23.43 6.40
C VAL A 378 -13.78 -23.73 5.92
N GLY A 379 -12.83 -22.86 6.28
CA GLY A 379 -11.40 -23.04 6.00
C GLY A 379 -10.63 -23.59 7.18
N ARG A 380 -9.55 -24.36 6.95
CA ARG A 380 -8.73 -24.93 8.03
C ARG A 380 -7.25 -24.94 7.67
N ARG A 381 -6.37 -24.68 8.64
CA ARG A 381 -4.91 -24.74 8.47
C ARG A 381 -4.19 -25.06 9.78
N ARG A 382 -3.10 -25.83 9.73
CA ARG A 382 -2.23 -26.11 10.88
C ARG A 382 -0.89 -25.38 10.75
N VAL A 383 -0.43 -24.70 11.79
CA VAL A 383 0.87 -24.00 11.83
C VAL A 383 1.58 -24.18 13.19
N PRO A 384 2.91 -24.03 13.30
CA PRO A 384 3.61 -23.91 14.58
C PRO A 384 3.14 -22.67 15.35
N ALA A 385 3.00 -22.76 16.68
CA ALA A 385 2.56 -21.65 17.53
C ALA A 385 3.76 -20.90 18.13
N GLU A 386 4.56 -20.24 17.30
CA GLU A 386 5.81 -19.58 17.73
C GLU A 386 5.85 -18.12 17.28
N GLY A 387 6.36 -17.25 18.17
CA GLY A 387 6.45 -15.80 18.01
C GLY A 387 5.08 -15.20 17.76
N ARG A 388 4.75 -15.25 16.50
CA ARG A 388 3.80 -14.37 15.86
C ARG A 388 2.65 -15.10 15.17
N PHE A 389 2.79 -16.42 15.09
CA PHE A 389 1.69 -17.36 14.87
C PHE A 389 1.12 -17.86 16.18
N ALA A 390 1.72 -17.45 17.30
CA ALA A 390 1.28 -17.73 18.63
C ALA A 390 -0.11 -17.12 18.82
N PRO A 391 -1.14 -17.93 19.09
CA PRO A 391 -2.49 -17.43 19.27
C PRO A 391 -2.57 -16.44 20.43
N ILE A 392 -3.45 -15.45 20.29
CA ILE A 392 -3.83 -14.55 21.37
C ILE A 392 -4.93 -15.22 22.17
N ARG A 393 -4.66 -15.39 23.47
CA ARG A 393 -5.58 -15.93 24.44
C ARG A 393 -6.21 -14.81 25.24
N PHE A 394 -7.53 -14.70 25.16
CA PHE A 394 -8.36 -13.96 26.09
C PHE A 394 -8.75 -14.89 27.23
N GLU A 395 -8.49 -14.51 28.47
CA GLU A 395 -8.97 -15.22 29.64
C GLU A 395 -10.47 -14.99 29.85
N ALA A 396 -11.13 -15.90 30.57
CA ALA A 396 -12.52 -15.72 30.94
C ALA A 396 -12.71 -14.39 31.71
N GLY A 397 -13.68 -13.59 31.26
CA GLY A 397 -13.98 -12.25 31.75
C GLY A 397 -13.29 -11.11 30.98
N ALA A 398 -12.26 -11.39 30.17
CA ALA A 398 -11.59 -10.38 29.36
C ALA A 398 -12.50 -9.96 28.20
N HIS A 399 -12.78 -8.65 28.07
CA HIS A 399 -13.53 -8.08 26.94
C HIS A 399 -14.87 -8.79 26.60
N GLY A 400 -15.51 -9.41 27.60
CA GLY A 400 -16.78 -10.13 27.41
C GLY A 400 -16.65 -11.62 27.09
N ALA A 401 -15.44 -12.18 27.06
CA ALA A 401 -15.24 -13.62 26.98
C ALA A 401 -15.87 -14.35 28.18
N VAL A 402 -16.71 -15.34 27.94
CA VAL A 402 -17.33 -16.16 29.00
C VAL A 402 -16.44 -17.35 29.37
N GLN A 403 -15.78 -17.91 28.35
CA GLN A 403 -14.72 -18.91 28.49
C GLN A 403 -13.44 -18.37 27.85
N PRO A 404 -12.27 -18.97 28.13
CA PRO A 404 -11.05 -18.53 27.48
C PRO A 404 -11.12 -18.74 25.96
N LEU A 405 -10.88 -17.68 25.20
CA LEU A 405 -10.91 -17.66 23.74
C LEU A 405 -9.49 -17.61 23.20
N MET A 406 -9.21 -18.39 22.15
CA MET A 406 -7.95 -18.31 21.41
C MET A 406 -8.22 -18.03 19.94
N VAL A 407 -7.57 -16.99 19.42
CA VAL A 407 -7.70 -16.52 18.05
C VAL A 407 -6.34 -16.13 17.49
N SER A 408 -6.23 -16.00 16.17
CA SER A 408 -5.04 -15.42 15.56
C SER A 408 -4.86 -13.97 15.98
N PRO A 409 -3.63 -13.42 16.00
CA PRO A 409 -3.35 -12.02 16.36
C PRO A 409 -4.23 -10.97 15.68
N GLN A 410 -4.52 -11.12 14.38
CA GLN A 410 -5.35 -10.16 13.62
C GLN A 410 -6.85 -10.40 13.71
N HIS A 411 -7.30 -11.44 14.41
CA HIS A 411 -8.73 -11.72 14.49
C HIS A 411 -9.43 -10.60 15.26
N ARG A 412 -10.42 -9.94 14.65
CA ARG A 412 -11.04 -8.80 15.28
C ARG A 412 -12.17 -9.21 16.20
N VAL A 413 -12.22 -8.51 17.33
CA VAL A 413 -13.25 -8.68 18.34
C VAL A 413 -14.04 -7.41 18.51
N LEU A 414 -15.32 -7.56 18.83
CA LEU A 414 -16.23 -6.43 18.98
C LEU A 414 -16.04 -5.79 20.34
N LEU A 415 -15.67 -4.51 20.35
CA LEU A 415 -15.67 -3.67 21.54
C LEU A 415 -16.86 -2.73 21.52
N ARG A 416 -17.51 -2.63 22.69
CA ARG A 416 -18.56 -1.64 22.96
C ARG A 416 -18.08 -0.71 24.05
N ALA A 417 -17.88 0.56 23.72
CA ALA A 417 -17.42 1.55 24.68
C ALA A 417 -18.03 2.92 24.37
N PRO A 418 -18.49 3.69 25.38
CA PRO A 418 -18.90 5.08 25.16
C PRO A 418 -17.81 5.95 24.51
N ALA A 419 -16.54 5.62 24.78
CA ALA A 419 -15.40 6.27 24.14
C ALA A 419 -15.32 5.99 22.64
N ALA A 420 -15.79 4.83 22.16
CA ALA A 420 -15.82 4.53 20.73
C ALA A 420 -16.81 5.46 20.00
N GLU A 421 -17.98 5.71 20.59
CA GLU A 421 -18.96 6.64 20.03
C GLU A 421 -18.40 8.07 19.97
N LEU A 422 -17.71 8.49 21.04
CA LEU A 422 -17.10 9.82 21.10
C LEU A 422 -15.95 10.01 20.10
N LEU A 423 -15.11 8.99 19.91
CA LEU A 423 -13.90 9.08 19.10
C LEU A 423 -14.14 8.76 17.62
N PHE A 424 -15.06 7.84 17.32
CA PHE A 424 -15.22 7.26 15.99
C PHE A 424 -16.63 7.40 15.43
N GLY A 425 -17.57 7.98 16.20
CA GLY A 425 -18.98 8.11 15.81
C GLY A 425 -19.77 6.81 15.87
N GLU A 426 -19.17 5.72 16.35
CA GLU A 426 -19.72 4.37 16.32
C GLU A 426 -19.71 3.77 17.73
N ALA A 427 -20.85 3.25 18.20
CA ALA A 427 -20.96 2.64 19.53
C ALA A 427 -20.30 1.25 19.62
N GLU A 428 -20.11 0.59 18.49
CA GLU A 428 -19.48 -0.73 18.37
C GLU A 428 -18.39 -0.70 17.30
N VAL A 429 -17.20 -1.18 17.66
CA VAL A 429 -16.03 -1.17 16.77
C VAL A 429 -15.29 -2.50 16.85
N LEU A 430 -14.62 -2.88 15.76
CA LEU A 430 -13.80 -4.09 15.66
C LEU A 430 -12.33 -3.77 15.90
N VAL A 431 -11.70 -4.47 16.85
CA VAL A 431 -10.29 -4.29 17.22
C VAL A 431 -9.54 -5.61 17.09
N ALA A 432 -8.35 -5.58 16.50
CA ALA A 432 -7.50 -6.77 16.35
C ALA A 432 -7.08 -7.30 17.73
N ALA A 433 -7.03 -8.63 17.88
CA ALA A 433 -6.72 -9.26 19.16
C ALA A 433 -5.32 -8.89 19.69
N LYS A 434 -4.32 -8.73 18.81
CA LYS A 434 -2.95 -8.31 19.18
C LYS A 434 -2.91 -6.94 19.85
N ASP A 435 -3.78 -6.03 19.41
CA ASP A 435 -3.83 -4.67 19.94
C ASP A 435 -4.45 -4.63 21.34
N LEU A 436 -5.08 -5.73 21.78
CA LEU A 436 -5.67 -5.89 23.11
C LEU A 436 -4.75 -6.58 24.12
N VAL A 437 -3.54 -6.97 23.73
CA VAL A 437 -2.61 -7.70 24.61
C VAL A 437 -2.16 -6.80 25.77
N ASP A 438 -2.48 -7.23 27.00
CA ASP A 438 -2.11 -6.56 28.25
C ASP A 438 -1.10 -7.37 29.09
N GLY A 439 -0.75 -8.58 28.61
CA GLY A 439 0.15 -9.51 29.28
C GLY A 439 -0.46 -10.22 30.50
N GLN A 440 -1.74 -9.97 30.80
CA GLN A 440 -2.46 -10.55 31.93
C GLN A 440 -3.72 -11.28 31.47
N ALA A 441 -4.78 -10.52 31.16
CA ALA A 441 -6.08 -11.04 30.76
C ALA A 441 -6.13 -11.36 29.27
N VAL A 442 -5.27 -10.73 28.47
CA VAL A 442 -5.08 -10.99 27.04
C VAL A 442 -3.58 -11.20 26.80
N ARG A 443 -3.20 -12.38 26.35
CA ARG A 443 -1.78 -12.76 26.20
C ARG A 443 -1.49 -13.60 24.97
N VAL A 444 -0.26 -13.50 24.49
CA VAL A 444 0.30 -14.40 23.48
C VAL A 444 0.57 -15.77 24.11
N VAL A 445 0.26 -16.86 23.39
CA VAL A 445 0.50 -18.24 23.83
C VAL A 445 1.42 -18.96 22.85
N GLU A 446 2.68 -19.14 23.23
CA GLU A 446 3.67 -19.85 22.42
C GLU A 446 3.79 -21.35 22.79
N GLY A 447 4.25 -22.15 21.82
CA GLY A 447 4.61 -23.54 21.96
C GLY A 447 3.67 -24.53 21.24
N GLY A 448 4.26 -25.49 20.54
CA GLY A 448 3.53 -26.57 19.86
C GLY A 448 3.00 -26.17 18.48
N THR A 449 1.87 -26.73 18.09
CA THR A 449 1.17 -26.42 16.82
C THR A 449 -0.26 -26.01 17.10
N VAL A 450 -0.77 -25.05 16.33
CA VAL A 450 -2.14 -24.54 16.40
C VAL A 450 -2.88 -24.83 15.10
N ASP A 451 -4.15 -25.24 15.24
CA ASP A 451 -5.09 -25.42 14.13
C ASP A 451 -5.98 -24.19 14.03
N TYR A 452 -5.93 -23.47 12.92
CA TYR A 452 -6.71 -22.29 12.62
C TYR A 452 -7.91 -22.61 11.71
N VAL A 453 -9.05 -21.98 11.95
CA VAL A 453 -10.33 -22.22 11.27
C VAL A 453 -11.01 -20.90 10.87
N HIS A 454 -11.55 -20.83 9.65
CA HIS A 454 -12.28 -19.68 9.10
C HIS A 454 -13.76 -20.01 8.88
N LEU A 455 -14.65 -19.06 9.12
CA LEU A 455 -16.10 -19.23 8.97
C LEU A 455 -16.68 -18.16 8.02
N LEU A 456 -17.19 -18.58 6.86
CA LEU A 456 -17.77 -17.70 5.84
C LEU A 456 -19.30 -17.83 5.77
N PHE A 457 -19.98 -16.72 5.56
CA PHE A 457 -21.45 -16.60 5.51
C PHE A 457 -21.90 -15.88 4.23
N ASP A 458 -23.17 -15.49 4.11
CA ASP A 458 -23.65 -14.69 2.97
C ASP A 458 -23.22 -13.21 3.02
N ARG A 459 -22.79 -12.75 4.19
CA ARG A 459 -22.27 -11.40 4.44
C ARG A 459 -21.40 -11.44 5.67
N HIS A 460 -20.67 -10.36 5.95
CA HIS A 460 -19.89 -10.28 7.17
C HIS A 460 -20.80 -10.21 8.40
N HIS A 461 -20.54 -11.04 9.40
CA HIS A 461 -21.32 -11.13 10.62
C HIS A 461 -20.47 -11.02 11.86
N ILE A 462 -21.06 -10.48 12.93
CA ILE A 462 -20.56 -10.68 14.28
C ILE A 462 -21.14 -11.98 14.82
N LEU A 463 -20.26 -12.88 15.26
CA LEU A 463 -20.53 -14.18 15.86
C LEU A 463 -20.26 -14.14 17.36
N PHE A 464 -20.63 -15.21 18.05
CA PHE A 464 -20.27 -15.40 19.47
C PHE A 464 -19.35 -16.61 19.62
N SER A 465 -18.08 -16.37 19.91
CA SER A 465 -17.05 -17.38 20.17
C SER A 465 -16.67 -17.36 21.65
N GLU A 466 -16.88 -18.46 22.35
CA GLU A 466 -16.69 -18.56 23.81
C GLU A 466 -17.44 -17.47 24.60
N GLY A 467 -18.60 -17.06 24.05
CA GLY A 467 -19.43 -15.98 24.58
C GLY A 467 -18.98 -14.56 24.23
N MET A 468 -17.79 -14.39 23.67
CA MET A 468 -17.28 -13.11 23.19
C MET A 468 -17.77 -12.82 21.77
N ALA A 469 -18.13 -11.56 21.50
CA ALA A 469 -18.49 -11.13 20.16
C ALA A 469 -17.23 -10.93 19.28
N SER A 470 -17.17 -11.64 18.17
CA SER A 470 -16.02 -11.68 17.24
C SER A 470 -16.50 -11.69 15.81
N GLU A 471 -15.60 -11.38 14.88
CA GLU A 471 -15.95 -11.28 13.47
C GLU A 471 -16.03 -12.66 12.78
N SER A 472 -16.87 -12.79 11.76
CA SER A 472 -16.78 -13.89 10.81
C SER A 472 -15.69 -13.59 9.78
N PHE A 473 -15.37 -14.53 8.92
CA PHE A 473 -14.51 -14.23 7.79
C PHE A 473 -15.19 -13.18 6.89
N LEU A 474 -14.51 -12.05 6.67
CA LEU A 474 -14.85 -11.07 5.66
C LEU A 474 -13.95 -11.33 4.44
N PRO A 475 -14.47 -11.96 3.37
CA PRO A 475 -13.75 -12.03 2.12
C PRO A 475 -13.71 -10.63 1.50
N GLY A 476 -12.53 -10.03 1.49
CA GLY A 476 -12.23 -8.93 0.57
C GLY A 476 -11.91 -9.45 -0.83
N PRO A 477 -11.84 -8.56 -1.85
CA PRO A 477 -11.29 -8.87 -3.19
C PRO A 477 -10.04 -9.74 -3.08
N GLN A 478 -9.24 -9.27 -2.14
CA GLN A 478 -7.91 -9.67 -1.85
C GLN A 478 -7.83 -11.10 -1.32
N VAL A 479 -8.74 -11.41 -0.42
CA VAL A 479 -8.85 -12.66 0.33
C VAL A 479 -9.34 -13.82 -0.56
N LEU A 480 -10.14 -13.52 -1.58
CA LEU A 480 -10.72 -14.51 -2.49
C LEU A 480 -9.76 -14.85 -3.64
N GLY A 481 -9.06 -13.84 -4.17
CA GLY A 481 -8.05 -13.97 -5.23
C GLY A 481 -6.96 -15.00 -4.93
N ALA A 482 -6.59 -15.18 -3.65
CA ALA A 482 -5.45 -16.02 -3.26
C ALA A 482 -5.78 -17.28 -2.44
N MET A 483 -7.03 -17.74 -2.49
CA MET A 483 -7.35 -19.11 -2.06
C MET A 483 -6.90 -20.11 -3.12
N GLU A 484 -6.68 -21.38 -2.75
CA GLU A 484 -6.39 -22.41 -3.75
C GLU A 484 -7.51 -22.44 -4.80
N ALA A 485 -7.19 -22.54 -6.09
CA ALA A 485 -8.17 -22.35 -7.18
C ALA A 485 -9.45 -23.21 -7.01
N ALA A 486 -9.33 -24.39 -6.39
CA ALA A 486 -10.49 -25.23 -6.05
C ALA A 486 -11.38 -24.62 -4.96
N VAL A 487 -10.79 -23.99 -3.93
CA VAL A 487 -11.48 -23.30 -2.83
C VAL A 487 -12.09 -21.99 -3.30
N GLN A 488 -11.37 -21.22 -4.13
CA GLN A 488 -11.89 -20.01 -4.75
C GLN A 488 -13.06 -20.34 -5.69
N ALA A 489 -12.92 -21.36 -6.55
CA ALA A 489 -14.00 -21.81 -7.42
C ALA A 489 -15.22 -22.32 -6.63
N GLU A 490 -14.99 -22.98 -5.49
CA GLU A 490 -16.06 -23.39 -4.57
C GLU A 490 -16.79 -22.17 -3.98
N ILE A 491 -16.07 -21.16 -3.50
CA ILE A 491 -16.66 -19.95 -2.93
C ILE A 491 -17.37 -19.12 -4.01
N CYS A 492 -16.80 -18.96 -5.21
CA CYS A 492 -17.44 -18.27 -6.32
C CYS A 492 -18.66 -19.03 -6.87
N ALA A 493 -18.67 -20.36 -6.79
CA ALA A 493 -19.85 -21.15 -7.11
C ALA A 493 -20.98 -20.98 -6.07
N LEU A 494 -20.62 -20.76 -4.80
CA LEU A 494 -21.57 -20.49 -3.72
C LEU A 494 -22.10 -19.05 -3.75
N PHE A 495 -21.30 -18.11 -4.25
CA PHE A 495 -21.65 -16.70 -4.42
C PHE A 495 -21.42 -16.25 -5.87
N PRO A 496 -22.38 -16.49 -6.79
CA PRO A 496 -22.21 -16.14 -8.20
C PRO A 496 -22.09 -14.64 -8.48
N GLU A 497 -22.51 -13.82 -7.52
CA GLU A 497 -22.49 -12.36 -7.58
C GLU A 497 -21.20 -11.77 -6.99
N LEU A 498 -20.37 -12.63 -6.38
CA LEU A 498 -19.06 -12.29 -5.86
C LEU A 498 -18.08 -12.26 -7.03
N ASP A 499 -17.50 -11.08 -7.27
CA ASP A 499 -16.40 -10.94 -8.20
C ASP A 499 -15.09 -11.36 -7.50
N PRO A 500 -14.42 -12.44 -7.95
CA PRO A 500 -13.18 -12.91 -7.34
C PRO A 500 -11.99 -11.96 -7.54
N GLU A 501 -12.04 -11.05 -8.51
CA GLU A 501 -10.97 -10.08 -8.77
C GLU A 501 -11.22 -8.77 -8.03
N THR A 502 -12.48 -8.30 -7.97
CA THR A 502 -12.81 -7.00 -7.35
C THR A 502 -13.43 -7.11 -5.96
N GLY A 503 -13.76 -8.33 -5.48
CA GLY A 503 -14.41 -8.57 -4.18
C GLY A 503 -15.81 -7.97 -4.05
N ALA A 504 -16.28 -7.30 -5.11
CA ALA A 504 -17.60 -6.74 -5.18
C ALA A 504 -18.64 -7.87 -5.09
N GLY A 505 -19.74 -7.63 -4.39
CA GLY A 505 -20.85 -8.59 -4.26
C GLY A 505 -21.02 -9.24 -2.88
N TYR A 506 -20.01 -9.26 -2.00
CA TYR A 506 -20.17 -9.81 -0.62
C TYR A 506 -20.74 -8.80 0.39
N GLY A 507 -20.43 -7.51 0.19
CA GLY A 507 -20.85 -6.41 1.07
C GLY A 507 -19.81 -6.01 2.13
N PRO A 508 -20.02 -4.85 2.80
CA PRO A 508 -19.05 -4.26 3.70
C PRO A 508 -18.91 -5.02 5.02
N ALA A 509 -17.89 -4.67 5.80
CA ALA A 509 -17.75 -5.16 7.17
C ALA A 509 -18.98 -4.83 8.03
N ALA A 510 -19.36 -5.73 8.95
CA ALA A 510 -20.51 -5.55 9.82
C ALA A 510 -20.39 -4.31 10.73
N ARG A 511 -19.18 -3.92 11.10
CA ARG A 511 -18.85 -2.77 11.95
C ARG A 511 -17.54 -2.13 11.50
N ARG A 512 -17.28 -0.91 11.96
CA ARG A 512 -16.01 -0.19 11.70
C ARG A 512 -14.84 -0.92 12.34
N SER A 513 -13.84 -1.23 11.54
CA SER A 513 -12.56 -1.77 11.96
C SER A 513 -11.61 -0.64 12.36
N LEU A 514 -11.04 -0.71 13.56
CA LEU A 514 -10.04 0.26 14.04
C LEU A 514 -8.63 -0.15 13.60
N ARG A 515 -7.80 0.87 13.34
CA ARG A 515 -6.34 0.72 13.18
C ARG A 515 -5.65 0.62 14.55
N ALA A 516 -4.41 0.12 14.60
CA ALA A 516 -3.69 -0.10 15.85
C ALA A 516 -3.54 1.17 16.71
N TYR A 517 -3.33 2.35 16.10
CA TYR A 517 -3.27 3.62 16.85
C TYR A 517 -4.64 4.08 17.38
N GLU A 518 -5.73 3.82 16.63
CA GLU A 518 -7.11 4.10 17.09
C GLU A 518 -7.47 3.17 18.25
N ALA A 519 -7.08 1.89 18.18
CA ALA A 519 -7.26 0.92 19.26
C ALA A 519 -6.52 1.35 20.54
N ARG A 520 -5.26 1.79 20.42
CA ARG A 520 -4.48 2.34 21.54
C ARG A 520 -5.14 3.57 22.16
N LEU A 521 -5.67 4.48 21.34
CA LEU A 521 -6.39 5.67 21.82
C LEU A 521 -7.64 5.28 22.63
N LEU A 522 -8.38 4.28 22.15
CA LEU A 522 -9.57 3.76 22.83
C LEU A 522 -9.23 3.13 24.18
N GLN A 523 -8.13 2.38 24.27
CA GLN A 523 -7.67 1.75 25.51
C GLN A 523 -7.11 2.74 26.53
N GLY A 524 -6.37 3.75 26.08
CA GLY A 524 -5.75 4.76 26.96
C GLY A 524 -6.74 5.61 27.75
N ARG A 525 -8.03 5.58 27.41
CA ARG A 525 -9.12 6.27 28.12
C ARG A 525 -10.03 5.36 28.96
N ALA A 526 -9.80 4.04 28.91
CA ALA A 526 -10.58 3.07 29.69
C ALA A 526 -9.99 2.81 31.10
N ALA A 527 -8.90 3.50 31.47
CA ALA A 527 -8.22 3.40 32.77
C ALA A 527 -8.73 4.42 33.80
#